data_AF-A0A229HL75-F1
#
_entry.id   AF-A0A229HL75-F1
#
_cell.length_a   1.000
_cell.length_b   1.000
_cell.length_c   1.000
_cell.angle_alpha   90.00
_cell.angle_beta   90.00
_cell.angle_gamma   90.00
#
_symmetry.space_group_name_H-M   'P 1'
#
loop_
_entity.id
_entity.type
_entity.pdbx_description
1 polymer ?
#
loop_
_entity_poly.entity_id
_entity_poly.type
_entity_poly.pdbx_seq_one_letter_code
_entity_poly.pdbx_strand_id
1 'polypeptide(L)' 'MTKRLSSEEVYALLYELCVDLGFCLPPHDIRRLREAPPADVDKFTDAVFKAEGLDPGGEDGWLRPRVREVVERHMHGKCP' A
#
# COMPACT_ATOMS: atom_id res chain seq x y z
N MET A 1 -9.17 14.29 4.75
CA MET A 1 -10.09 13.58 3.84
C MET A 1 -9.23 12.75 2.90
N THR A 2 -9.24 11.42 3.03
CA THR A 2 -8.46 10.53 2.18
C THR A 2 -9.15 10.38 0.82
N LYS A 3 -8.39 10.50 -0.28
CA LYS A 3 -8.90 10.25 -1.63
C LYS A 3 -9.03 8.74 -1.83
N ARG A 4 -10.13 8.28 -2.43
CA ARG A 4 -10.18 6.90 -2.97
C ARG A 4 -9.31 6.86 -4.21
N LEU A 5 -8.29 6.00 -4.18
CA LEU A 5 -7.41 5.77 -5.32
C LEU A 5 -8.18 5.05 -6.44
N SER A 6 -7.97 5.49 -7.67
CA SER A 6 -8.37 4.74 -8.87
C SER A 6 -7.54 3.46 -9.04
N SER A 7 -7.99 2.55 -9.90
CA SER A 7 -7.28 1.27 -10.16
C SER A 7 -5.84 1.47 -10.65
N GLU A 8 -5.58 2.54 -11.42
CA GLU A 8 -4.24 2.87 -11.91
C GLU A 8 -3.37 3.51 -10.82
N GLU A 9 -3.94 4.39 -9.98
CA GLU A 9 -3.23 4.96 -8.83
C GLU A 9 -2.85 3.88 -7.81
N VAL A 10 -3.74 2.91 -7.57
CA VAL A 10 -3.42 1.73 -6.76
C VAL A 10 -2.26 0.97 -7.39
N TYR A 11 -2.30 0.69 -8.69
CA TYR A 11 -1.21 -0.03 -9.34
C TYR A 11 0.14 0.71 -9.23
N ALA A 12 0.16 2.02 -9.44
CA ALA A 12 1.35 2.84 -9.30
C ALA A 12 1.92 2.82 -7.87
N LEU A 13 1.04 2.93 -6.86
CA LEU A 13 1.41 2.80 -5.45
C LEU A 13 2.05 1.43 -5.17
N LEU A 14 1.42 0.32 -5.60
CA LEU A 14 1.94 -1.02 -5.36
C LEU A 14 3.27 -1.26 -6.10
N TYR A 15 3.43 -0.69 -7.29
CA TYR A 15 4.68 -0.74 -8.04
C TYR A 15 5.81 0.00 -7.31
N GLU A 16 5.54 1.20 -6.78
CA GLU A 16 6.49 1.97 -5.99
C GLU A 16 6.91 1.22 -4.71
N LEU A 17 5.96 0.59 -4.01
CA LEU A 17 6.26 -0.26 -2.86
C LEU A 17 7.16 -1.45 -3.22
N CYS A 18 6.95 -2.08 -4.38
CA CYS A 18 7.80 -3.17 -4.87
C CYS A 18 9.23 -2.70 -5.21
N VAL A 19 9.37 -1.56 -5.90
CA VAL A 19 10.70 -1.06 -6.32
C VAL A 19 11.49 -0.44 -5.17
N ASP A 20 10.86 0.40 -4.35
CA ASP A 20 11.56 1.16 -3.31
C ASP A 20 11.71 0.39 -2.00
N LEU A 21 10.72 -0.45 -1.65
CA LEU A 21 10.65 -1.15 -0.37
C LEU A 21 10.71 -2.68 -0.50
N GLY A 22 10.66 -3.24 -1.71
CA GLY A 22 10.71 -4.68 -1.95
C GLY A 22 9.38 -5.42 -1.75
N PHE A 23 8.26 -4.72 -1.57
CA PHE A 23 6.92 -5.31 -1.38
C PHE A 23 6.30 -5.70 -2.71
N CYS A 24 6.78 -6.80 -3.29
CA CYS A 24 6.35 -7.27 -4.59
C CYS A 24 5.20 -8.27 -4.44
N LEU A 25 4.02 -7.70 -4.28
CA LEU A 25 2.78 -8.43 -4.01
C LEU A 25 2.44 -9.46 -5.11
N PRO A 26 1.79 -10.58 -4.73
CA PRO A 26 1.27 -11.55 -5.70
C PRO A 26 0.26 -10.91 -6.66
N PRO A 27 0.19 -11.36 -7.93
CA PRO A 27 -0.77 -10.83 -8.92
C PRO A 27 -2.23 -10.88 -8.45
N HIS A 28 -2.58 -11.89 -7.65
CA HIS A 28 -3.92 -12.06 -7.07
C HIS A 28 -4.26 -10.92 -6.11
N ASP A 29 -3.33 -10.55 -5.22
CA ASP A 29 -3.56 -9.49 -4.23
C ASP A 29 -3.46 -8.10 -4.84
N ILE A 30 -2.60 -7.90 -5.85
CA ILE A 30 -2.61 -6.68 -6.67
C ILE A 30 -4.00 -6.47 -7.27
N ARG A 31 -4.61 -7.51 -7.88
CA ARG A 31 -5.97 -7.41 -8.43
C ARG A 31 -6.99 -7.06 -7.34
N ARG A 32 -6.94 -7.74 -6.19
CA ARG A 32 -7.86 -7.50 -5.06
C ARG A 32 -7.79 -6.05 -4.54
N LEU A 33 -6.58 -5.53 -4.35
CA LEU A 33 -6.36 -4.15 -3.89
C LEU A 33 -6.80 -3.12 -4.93
N ARG A 34 -6.67 -3.44 -6.22
CA ARG A 34 -7.15 -2.58 -7.33
C ARG A 34 -8.66 -2.56 -7.48
N GLU A 35 -9.33 -3.69 -7.22
CA GLU A 35 -10.79 -3.81 -7.32
C GLU A 35 -11.49 -3.21 -6.09
N ALA A 36 -10.89 -3.38 -4.91
CA ALA A 36 -11.46 -2.91 -3.65
C ALA A 36 -10.40 -2.20 -2.79
N PRO A 37 -9.92 -1.00 -3.21
CA PRO A 37 -8.94 -0.25 -2.45
C PRO A 37 -9.52 0.20 -1.11
N PRO A 38 -8.83 -0.07 0.01
CA PRO A 38 -9.18 0.54 1.29
C PRO A 38 -9.16 2.07 1.19
N ALA A 39 -10.08 2.74 1.89
CA ALA A 39 -10.16 4.21 1.90
C ALA A 39 -9.27 4.85 2.99
N ASP A 40 -8.74 4.05 3.91
CA ASP A 40 -7.92 4.49 5.04
C ASP A 40 -6.47 4.07 4.81
N VAL A 41 -5.52 4.99 5.02
CA VAL A 41 -4.08 4.75 4.86
C VAL A 41 -3.61 3.55 5.69
N ASP A 42 -4.02 3.48 6.96
CA ASP A 42 -3.64 2.36 7.85
C ASP A 42 -4.18 1.02 7.36
N LYS A 43 -5.46 0.96 6.95
CA LYS A 43 -6.05 -0.28 6.44
C LYS A 43 -5.41 -0.71 5.13
N PHE A 44 -5.02 0.24 4.29
CA PHE A 44 -4.30 -0.05 3.05
C PHE A 44 -2.91 -0.60 3.36
N THR A 45 -2.18 0.03 4.28
CA THR A 45 -0.87 -0.41 4.74
C THR A 45 -0.94 -1.84 5.28
N ASP A 46 -1.89 -2.12 6.17
CA ASP A 46 -2.07 -3.45 6.75
C ASP A 46 -2.47 -4.50 5.69
N ALA A 47 -3.24 -4.11 4.66
CA ALA A 47 -3.61 -4.99 3.56
C ALA A 47 -2.40 -5.34 2.67
N VAL A 48 -1.49 -4.39 2.42
CA VAL A 48 -0.25 -4.64 1.70
C VAL A 48 0.66 -5.57 2.50
N PHE A 49 0.85 -5.34 3.80
CA PHE A 49 1.63 -6.24 4.66
C PHE A 49 1.12 -7.67 4.63
N LYS A 50 -0.20 -7.85 4.82
CA LYS A 50 -0.83 -9.17 4.79
C LYS A 50 -0.69 -9.86 3.44
N ALA A 51 -0.78 -9.09 2.34
CA ALA A 51 -0.68 -9.63 1.00
C ALA A 51 0.77 -9.98 0.60
N GLU A 52 1.77 -9.32 1.18
CA GLU A 52 3.18 -9.73 1.09
C GLU A 52 3.47 -10.99 1.92
N GLY A 53 2.58 -11.34 2.85
CA GLY A 53 2.78 -12.43 3.80
C GLY A 53 3.54 -12.02 5.06
N LEU A 54 3.70 -10.72 5.31
CA LEU A 54 4.37 -10.18 6.49
C LEU A 54 3.37 -9.89 7.62
N ASP A 55 3.82 -10.07 8.86
CA ASP A 55 3.06 -9.68 10.04
C ASP A 55 3.35 -8.21 10.40
N PRO A 56 2.36 -7.30 10.37
CA PRO A 56 2.57 -5.89 10.73
C PRO A 56 3.03 -5.67 12.18
N GLY A 57 2.88 -6.68 13.06
CA GLY A 57 3.41 -6.66 14.44
C GLY A 57 4.70 -7.47 14.64
N GLY A 58 5.26 -8.04 13.57
CA GLY A 58 6.44 -8.91 13.62
C GLY A 58 7.77 -8.17 13.50
N GLU A 59 8.81 -8.93 13.18
CA GLU A 59 10.21 -8.44 13.08
C GLU A 59 10.37 -7.35 12.00
N ASP A 60 9.49 -7.36 10.99
CA ASP A 60 9.43 -6.39 9.88
C ASP A 60 8.55 -5.17 10.18
N GLY A 61 8.03 -5.03 11.39
CA GLY A 61 7.17 -3.91 11.80
C GLY A 61 7.84 -2.52 11.63
N TRP A 62 9.18 -2.47 11.56
CA TRP A 62 9.94 -1.25 11.28
C TRP A 62 9.73 -0.71 9.85
N LEU A 63 9.27 -1.54 8.90
CA LEU A 63 8.93 -1.13 7.53
C LEU A 63 7.54 -0.48 7.46
N ARG A 64 6.68 -0.74 8.46
CA ARG A 64 5.30 -0.28 8.47
C ARG A 64 5.16 1.25 8.34
N PRO A 65 5.95 2.08 9.06
CA PRO A 65 5.92 3.54 8.87
C PRO A 65 6.27 3.97 7.44
N ARG A 66 7.16 3.24 6.76
CA ARG A 66 7.64 3.60 5.42
C ARG A 66 6.65 3.23 4.32
N VAL A 67 6.03 2.05 4.43
CA VAL A 67 4.90 1.67 3.57
C VAL A 67 3.74 2.65 3.77
N ARG A 68 3.44 3.00 5.03
CA ARG A 68 2.39 3.98 5.36
C ARG A 68 2.65 5.34 4.69
N GLU A 69 3.88 5.83 4.71
CA GLU A 69 4.24 7.11 4.08
C GLU A 69 3.99 7.10 2.56
N VAL A 70 4.38 6.01 1.87
CA VAL A 70 4.12 5.85 0.42
C VAL A 70 2.62 5.84 0.15
N VAL A 71 1.85 5.05 0.92
CA VAL A 71 0.39 4.99 0.79
C VAL A 71 -0.25 6.37 1.02
N GLU A 72 0.19 7.07 2.07
CA GLU A 72 -0.31 8.39 2.41
C GLU A 72 -0.06 9.41 1.31
N ARG A 73 1.15 9.42 0.72
CA ARG A 73 1.51 10.29 -0.39
C ARG A 73 0.59 10.11 -1.60
N HIS A 74 0.24 8.87 -1.93
CA HIS A 74 -0.70 8.58 -3.01
C HIS A 74 -2.14 8.97 -2.64
N MET A 75 -2.56 8.75 -1.40
CA MET A 75 -3.94 9.02 -0.94
C MET A 75 -4.26 10.49 -0.65
N HIS A 76 -3.28 11.29 -0.24
CA HIS A 76 -3.46 12.72 0.01
C HIS A 76 -3.05 13.59 -1.19
N GLY A 77 -2.53 12.97 -2.25
CA GLY A 77 -1.90 13.68 -3.35
C GLY A 77 -0.62 14.36 -2.88
N LYS A 78 0.34 14.55 -3.79
CA LYS A 78 1.47 15.44 -3.55
C LYS A 78 0.91 16.79 -3.09
N CYS A 79 1.09 17.16 -1.82
CA CYS A 79 1.10 18.57 -1.48
C CYS A 79 2.29 19.18 -2.24
N PRO A 80 2.08 20.27 -3.00
CA PRO A 80 3.14 20.92 -3.79
C PRO A 80 4.29 21.42 -2.92
#